data_AF-A0A7K6C596-F1
#
_entry.id   AF-A0A7K6C596-F1
#
_cell.length_a   1.000
_cell.length_b   1.000
_cell.length_c   1.000
_cell.angle_alpha   90.00
_cell.angle_beta   90.00
_cell.angle_gamma   90.00
#
_symmetry.space_group_name_H-M   'P 1'
#
loop_
_entity.id
_entity.type
_entity.pdbx_description
1 polymer ?
#
loop_
_entity_poly.entity_id
_entity_poly.type
_entity_poly.pdbx_seq_one_letter_code
_entity_poly.pdbx_strand_id
1 'polypeptide(L)'
;MATMTMQLGGLTMAVLGWLGSILTCALPMWKVTAFIGSNIVVAQVFWEGLWMNCVYESTGQMQCKAYDSLLELTSDMQVARALVVTSIFTALFAFFIALSGADCTRCVDDNGTKSRISTVAGVMFITASIMVLIPVSWSANSIVSNFYNPMVPEALKRELGAALYIGWASSALQLFGGAVLCHSGFQSQQDPYPKKYRAVKSCGPTGY
;
A
#
# COMPACT_ATOMS: atom_id res chain seq x y z
N MET A 1 22.67 15.83 5.14
CA MET A 1 21.51 16.56 4.61
C MET A 1 20.81 15.74 3.53
N ALA A 2 21.47 15.35 2.42
CA ALA A 2 20.85 14.55 1.35
C ALA A 2 20.26 13.19 1.82
N THR A 3 20.97 12.45 2.68
CA THR A 3 20.50 11.15 3.18
C THR A 3 19.25 11.27 4.06
N MET A 4 19.18 12.30 4.92
CA MET A 4 18.00 12.60 5.73
C MET A 4 16.79 12.95 4.87
N THR A 5 16.98 13.75 3.81
CA THR A 5 15.88 14.09 2.89
C THR A 5 15.38 12.86 2.11
N MET A 6 16.28 11.96 1.72
CA MET A 6 15.92 10.70 1.06
C MET A 6 15.17 9.76 2.02
N GLN A 7 15.64 9.60 3.26
CA GLN A 7 14.94 8.78 4.26
C GLN A 7 13.55 9.32 4.57
N LEU A 8 13.42 10.63 4.80
CA LEU A 8 12.13 11.25 5.08
C LEU A 8 11.18 11.15 3.88
N GLY A 9 11.67 11.41 2.66
CA GLY A 9 10.89 11.26 1.43
C GLY A 9 10.46 9.81 1.18
N GLY A 10 11.35 8.84 1.39
CA GLY A 10 11.02 7.42 1.27
C GLY A 10 9.96 6.98 2.30
N LEU A 11 10.10 7.45 3.55
CA LEU A 11 9.13 7.16 4.61
C LEU A 11 7.76 7.78 4.32
N THR A 12 7.69 9.04 3.86
CA THR A 12 6.40 9.67 3.54
C THR A 12 5.71 8.97 2.37
N MET A 13 6.44 8.60 1.32
CA MET A 13 5.88 7.81 0.21
C MET A 13 5.38 6.44 0.69
N ALA A 14 6.15 5.75 1.55
CA ALA A 14 5.76 4.46 2.11
C ALA A 14 4.50 4.55 2.99
N VAL A 15 4.38 5.61 3.81
CA VAL A 15 3.19 5.85 4.64
C VAL A 15 1.97 6.19 3.80
N LEU A 16 2.11 7.00 2.75
CA LEU A 16 1.02 7.28 1.81
C LEU A 16 0.56 6.01 1.10
N GLY A 17 1.50 5.16 0.67
CA GLY A 17 1.19 3.84 0.11
C GLY A 17 0.48 2.92 1.12
N TRP A 18 0.89 2.94 2.38
CA TRP A 18 0.22 2.17 3.43
C TRP A 18 -1.23 2.63 3.67
N LEU A 19 -1.47 3.95 3.77
CA LEU A 19 -2.82 4.52 3.88
C LEU A 19 -3.68 4.19 2.65
N GLY A 20 -3.11 4.24 1.45
CA GLY A 20 -3.79 3.83 0.22
C GLY A 20 -4.14 2.34 0.21
N SER A 21 -3.30 1.48 0.79
CA SER A 21 -3.58 0.04 0.93
C SER A 21 -4.73 -0.22 1.92
N ILE A 22 -4.81 0.55 3.03
CA ILE A 22 -5.96 0.52 3.94
C ILE A 22 -7.23 0.96 3.22
N LEU A 23 -7.16 2.04 2.45
CA LEU A 23 -8.30 2.55 1.68
C LEU A 23 -8.79 1.52 0.65
N THR A 24 -7.85 0.88 -0.06
CA THR A 24 -8.15 -0.21 -1.00
C THR A 24 -8.86 -1.38 -0.31
N CYS A 25 -8.45 -1.73 0.91
CA CYS A 25 -9.09 -2.78 1.71
C CYS A 25 -10.52 -2.40 2.14
N ALA A 26 -10.73 -1.14 2.55
CA ALA A 26 -12.01 -0.67 3.08
C ALA A 26 -13.08 -0.38 2.00
N LEU A 27 -12.66 0.06 0.81
CA LEU A 27 -13.59 0.48 -0.24
C LEU A 27 -14.34 -0.72 -0.86
N PRO A 28 -15.67 -0.62 -1.04
CA PRO A 28 -16.46 -1.69 -1.61
C PRO A 28 -16.45 -1.73 -3.15
N MET A 29 -15.41 -1.18 -3.77
CA MET A 29 -15.34 -0.94 -5.22
C MET A 29 -14.22 -1.75 -5.87
N TRP A 30 -14.18 -3.06 -5.64
CA TRP A 30 -13.19 -3.96 -6.25
C TRP A 30 -13.66 -4.48 -7.60
N LYS A 31 -14.91 -4.95 -7.68
CA LYS A 31 -15.55 -5.38 -8.93
C LYS A 31 -16.84 -4.59 -9.10
N VAL A 32 -17.09 -4.11 -10.31
CA VAL A 32 -18.34 -3.43 -10.65
C VAL A 32 -19.06 -4.27 -11.68
N THR A 33 -20.34 -4.54 -11.49
CA THR A 33 -21.18 -5.21 -12.50
C THR A 33 -22.43 -4.39 -12.73
N ALA A 34 -22.59 -3.90 -13.96
CA ALA A 34 -23.82 -3.25 -14.38
C ALA A 34 -24.67 -4.30 -15.12
N PHE A 35 -25.82 -4.69 -14.55
CA PHE A 35 -26.75 -5.54 -15.27
C PHE A 35 -27.56 -4.68 -16.23
N ILE A 36 -27.18 -4.68 -17.51
CA ILE A 36 -27.98 -4.14 -18.62
C ILE A 36 -28.48 -5.32 -19.45
N GLY A 37 -29.42 -6.09 -18.90
CA GLY A 37 -30.14 -7.14 -19.64
C GLY A 37 -31.45 -6.61 -20.23
N SER A 38 -32.01 -7.29 -21.24
CA SER A 38 -33.27 -6.94 -21.93
C SER A 38 -34.53 -6.92 -21.05
N ASN A 39 -34.41 -7.22 -19.75
CA ASN A 39 -35.43 -6.98 -18.74
C ASN A 39 -35.15 -5.65 -18.03
N ILE A 40 -35.63 -4.56 -18.63
CA ILE A 40 -35.43 -3.15 -18.23
C ILE A 40 -36.06 -2.82 -16.85
N VAL A 41 -36.78 -3.77 -16.23
CA VAL A 41 -37.54 -3.53 -14.99
C VAL A 41 -36.66 -3.44 -13.74
N VAL A 42 -35.38 -3.87 -13.77
CA VAL A 42 -34.45 -3.71 -12.64
C VAL A 42 -33.01 -3.47 -13.14
N ALA A 43 -32.72 -2.26 -13.63
CA ALA A 43 -31.32 -1.87 -13.82
C ALA A 43 -30.68 -1.65 -12.44
N GLN A 44 -29.73 -2.52 -12.09
CA GLN A 44 -29.01 -2.53 -10.82
C GLN A 44 -27.50 -2.53 -11.10
N VAL A 45 -26.77 -1.64 -10.41
CA VAL A 45 -25.30 -1.61 -10.42
C VAL A 45 -24.81 -2.20 -9.12
N PHE A 46 -24.06 -3.29 -9.21
CA PHE A 46 -23.46 -3.94 -8.04
C PHE A 46 -22.00 -3.52 -7.92
N TRP A 47 -21.63 -3.16 -6.71
CA TRP A 47 -20.28 -2.86 -6.27
C TRP A 47 -19.88 -3.94 -5.29
N GLU A 48 -19.00 -4.83 -5.72
CA GLU A 48 -18.47 -5.88 -4.84
C GLU A 48 -17.17 -5.38 -4.22
N GLY A 49 -17.18 -5.35 -2.89
CA GLY A 49 -16.05 -5.00 -2.06
C GLY A 49 -15.34 -6.19 -1.49
N LEU A 50 -14.26 -5.88 -0.79
CA LEU A 50 -13.59 -6.88 0.01
C LEU A 50 -14.42 -7.25 1.25
N TRP A 51 -15.19 -6.36 1.88
CA TRP A 51 -15.91 -6.68 3.14
C TRP A 51 -17.45 -6.56 3.07
N MET A 52 -17.94 -5.82 2.08
CA MET A 52 -19.37 -5.58 1.87
C MET A 52 -19.64 -5.51 0.36
N ASN A 53 -20.87 -5.77 -0.03
CA ASN A 53 -21.36 -5.47 -1.36
C ASN A 53 -22.41 -4.36 -1.28
N CYS A 54 -22.44 -3.48 -2.28
CA CYS A 54 -23.43 -2.42 -2.38
C CYS A 54 -24.18 -2.54 -3.70
N VAL A 55 -25.49 -2.36 -3.65
CA VAL A 55 -26.38 -2.35 -4.82
C VAL A 55 -26.97 -0.97 -4.95
N TYR A 56 -26.87 -0.41 -6.15
CA TYR A 56 -27.55 0.82 -6.51
C TYR A 56 -28.73 0.48 -7.42
N GLU A 57 -29.94 0.68 -6.92
CA GLU A 57 -31.17 0.49 -7.70
C GLU A 57 -31.62 1.78 -8.39
N SER A 58 -32.25 1.63 -9.56
CA SER A 58 -32.83 2.75 -10.33
C SER A 58 -33.90 3.55 -9.57
N THR A 59 -34.43 3.01 -8.46
CA THR A 59 -35.35 3.67 -7.52
C THR A 59 -34.64 4.73 -6.65
N GLY A 60 -33.32 4.89 -6.79
CA GLY A 60 -32.49 5.85 -6.04
C GLY A 60 -32.06 5.35 -4.67
N GLN A 61 -32.38 4.10 -4.31
CA GLN A 61 -31.95 3.49 -3.07
C GLN A 61 -30.59 2.79 -3.24
N MET A 62 -29.66 3.11 -2.34
CA MET A 62 -28.38 2.41 -2.20
C MET A 62 -28.45 1.51 -0.97
N GLN A 63 -28.31 0.20 -1.17
CA GLN A 63 -28.28 -0.77 -0.09
C GLN A 63 -26.90 -1.43 -0.04
N CYS A 64 -26.20 -1.28 1.08
CA CYS A 64 -24.95 -1.98 1.34
C CYS A 64 -25.19 -3.08 2.36
N LYS A 65 -24.76 -4.30 2.04
CA LYS A 65 -24.83 -5.44 2.93
C LYS A 65 -23.42 -5.96 3.22
N ALA A 66 -23.11 -6.19 4.48
CA ALA A 66 -21.88 -6.90 4.85
C ALA A 66 -22.04 -8.40 4.53
N TYR A 67 -20.94 -9.08 4.20
CA TYR A 67 -21.00 -10.52 4.00
C TYR A 67 -21.21 -11.22 5.35
N ASP A 68 -22.38 -11.84 5.54
CA ASP A 68 -22.79 -12.50 6.80
C ASP A 68 -21.94 -13.75 7.12
N SER A 69 -21.27 -14.34 6.13
CA SER A 69 -20.42 -15.52 6.30
C SER A 69 -19.20 -15.52 5.37
N LEU A 70 -18.02 -15.82 5.92
CA LEU A 70 -16.76 -15.93 5.17
C LEU A 70 -16.76 -17.10 4.17
N LEU A 71 -17.62 -18.10 4.39
CA LEU A 71 -17.72 -19.33 3.59
C LEU A 71 -18.54 -19.18 2.31
N GLU A 72 -19.26 -18.07 2.15
CA GLU A 72 -20.16 -17.81 1.02
C GLU A 72 -19.47 -17.02 -0.11
N LEU A 73 -18.22 -16.62 0.12
CA LEU A 73 -17.43 -15.82 -0.82
C LEU A 73 -16.53 -16.72 -1.68
N THR A 74 -16.42 -16.40 -2.98
CA THR A 74 -15.50 -17.08 -3.90
C THR A 74 -14.07 -17.12 -3.35
N SER A 75 -13.39 -18.27 -3.45
CA SER A 75 -12.05 -18.53 -2.89
C SER A 75 -11.00 -17.47 -3.27
N ASP A 76 -11.09 -16.92 -4.48
CA ASP A 76 -10.24 -15.84 -4.99
C ASP A 76 -10.27 -14.59 -4.09
N MET A 77 -11.47 -14.19 -3.66
CA MET A 77 -11.67 -13.00 -2.82
C MET A 77 -11.26 -13.26 -1.37
N GLN A 78 -11.34 -14.51 -0.90
CA GLN A 78 -10.84 -14.87 0.44
C GLN A 78 -9.31 -14.79 0.50
N VAL A 79 -8.62 -15.26 -0.54
CA VAL A 79 -7.16 -15.13 -0.65
C VAL A 79 -6.77 -13.65 -0.75
N ALA A 80 -7.51 -12.85 -1.53
CA ALA A 80 -7.28 -11.41 -1.61
C ALA A 80 -7.41 -10.70 -0.25
N ARG A 81 -8.43 -11.04 0.56
CA ARG A 81 -8.58 -10.54 1.94
C ARG A 81 -7.35 -10.86 2.78
N ALA A 82 -6.92 -12.12 2.80
CA ALA A 82 -5.79 -12.55 3.61
C ALA A 82 -4.50 -11.81 3.20
N LEU A 83 -4.22 -11.71 1.90
CA LEU A 83 -3.02 -11.04 1.38
C LEU A 83 -3.01 -9.53 1.68
N VAL A 84 -4.14 -8.84 1.48
CA VAL A 84 -4.24 -7.39 1.75
C VAL A 84 -4.19 -7.09 3.25
N VAL A 85 -4.82 -7.91 4.09
CA VAL A 85 -4.79 -7.70 5.54
C VAL A 85 -3.40 -7.96 6.09
N THR A 86 -2.76 -9.06 5.71
CA THR A 86 -1.39 -9.38 6.14
C THR A 86 -0.39 -8.32 5.69
N SER A 87 -0.51 -7.80 4.47
CA SER A 87 0.37 -6.71 3.99
C SER A 87 0.21 -5.41 4.77
N ILE A 88 -1.02 -5.05 5.18
CA ILE A 88 -1.28 -3.87 6.03
C ILE A 88 -0.57 -4.02 7.38
N PHE A 89 -0.62 -5.22 7.99
CA PHE A 89 0.09 -5.49 9.24
C PHE A 89 1.61 -5.47 9.05
N THR A 90 2.14 -6.11 8.01
CA THR A 90 3.58 -6.09 7.70
C THR A 90 4.09 -4.66 7.48
N ALA A 91 3.32 -3.84 6.77
CA ALA A 91 3.63 -2.43 6.55
C ALA A 91 3.58 -1.59 7.85
N LEU A 92 2.64 -1.89 8.75
CA LEU A 92 2.57 -1.25 10.06
C LEU A 92 3.80 -1.59 10.90
N PHE A 93 4.24 -2.85 10.92
CA PHE A 93 5.50 -3.22 11.58
C PHE A 93 6.70 -2.52 10.93
N ALA A 94 6.75 -2.43 9.59
CA ALA A 94 7.79 -1.70 8.87
C ALA A 94 7.83 -0.21 9.24
N PHE A 95 6.68 0.41 9.44
CA PHE A 95 6.59 1.80 9.90
C PHE A 95 7.20 1.99 11.28
N PHE A 96 6.89 1.14 12.26
CA PHE A 96 7.50 1.23 13.60
C PHE A 96 9.01 1.01 13.57
N ILE A 97 9.49 0.06 12.76
CA ILE A 97 10.93 -0.16 12.59
C ILE A 97 11.58 1.07 11.93
N ALA A 98 10.97 1.65 10.90
CA ALA A 98 11.47 2.86 10.25
C ALA A 98 11.55 4.06 11.21
N LEU A 99 10.55 4.25 12.09
CA LEU A 99 10.56 5.29 13.11
C LEU A 99 11.71 5.13 14.11
N SER A 100 11.99 3.89 14.52
CA SER A 100 13.10 3.60 15.44
C SER A 100 14.49 3.85 14.82
N GLY A 101 14.59 3.74 13.48
CA GLY A 101 15.80 4.01 12.71
C GLY A 101 15.89 5.44 12.15
N ALA A 102 14.91 6.30 12.39
CA ALA A 102 14.89 7.64 11.83
C ALA A 102 15.95 8.56 12.46
N ASP A 103 16.49 9.49 11.67
CA ASP A 103 17.47 10.46 12.15
C ASP A 103 16.99 11.37 13.29
N CYS A 104 15.68 11.58 13.36
CA CYS A 104 15.03 12.39 14.38
C CYS A 104 14.80 11.66 15.72
N THR A 105 15.02 10.34 15.79
CA THR A 105 14.70 9.51 16.96
C THR A 105 15.98 9.06 17.67
N ARG A 106 16.15 9.40 18.95
CA ARG A 106 17.31 9.02 19.78
C ARG A 106 17.13 7.65 20.47
N CYS A 107 16.53 6.69 19.78
CA CYS A 107 16.38 5.31 20.29
C CYS A 107 17.67 4.49 20.09
N VAL A 108 18.49 4.83 19.09
CA VAL A 108 19.73 4.13 18.74
C VAL A 108 20.81 5.18 18.43
N ASP A 109 21.90 5.16 19.19
CA ASP A 109 23.01 6.11 19.03
C ASP A 109 24.05 5.63 18.00
N ASP A 110 24.03 4.36 17.58
CA ASP A 110 24.95 3.80 16.59
C ASP A 110 24.43 3.98 15.14
N ASN A 111 25.18 4.72 14.33
CA ASN A 111 24.86 5.01 12.93
C ASN A 111 24.83 3.73 12.07
N GLY A 112 25.68 2.74 12.37
CA GLY A 112 25.70 1.46 11.64
C GLY A 112 24.42 0.66 11.86
N THR A 113 23.96 0.59 13.10
CA THR A 113 22.70 -0.06 13.48
C THR A 113 21.50 0.66 12.88
N LYS A 114 21.50 2.00 12.90
CA LYS A 114 20.47 2.83 12.27
C LYS A 114 20.31 2.58 10.77
N SER A 115 21.43 2.49 10.08
CA SER A 115 21.50 2.13 8.66
C SER A 115 20.85 0.78 8.39
N ARG A 116 21.20 -0.24 9.18
CA ARG A 116 20.61 -1.60 9.07
C ARG A 116 19.12 -1.59 9.33
N ILE A 117 18.65 -0.86 10.35
CA ILE A 117 17.23 -0.71 10.66
C ILE A 117 16.48 -0.08 9.48
N SER A 118 17.03 0.97 8.87
CA SER A 118 16.46 1.61 7.68
C SER A 118 16.36 0.65 6.49
N THR A 119 17.40 -0.15 6.24
CA THR A 119 17.37 -1.17 5.18
C THR A 119 16.33 -2.27 5.45
N VAL A 120 16.25 -2.77 6.69
CA VAL A 120 15.26 -3.79 7.08
C VAL A 120 13.84 -3.26 6.91
N ALA A 121 13.57 -2.03 7.35
CA ALA A 121 12.27 -1.40 7.15
C ALA A 121 11.92 -1.27 5.66
N GLY A 122 12.87 -0.85 4.82
CA GLY A 122 12.68 -0.77 3.37
C GLY A 122 12.33 -2.10 2.72
N VAL A 123 13.03 -3.18 3.10
CA VAL A 123 12.74 -4.54 2.61
C VAL A 123 11.34 -4.97 3.03
N MET A 124 10.93 -4.71 4.27
CA MET A 124 9.58 -5.06 4.72
C MET A 124 8.50 -4.26 3.97
N PHE A 125 8.71 -2.98 3.68
CA PHE A 125 7.79 -2.20 2.84
C PHE A 125 7.69 -2.76 1.41
N ILE A 126 8.80 -3.22 0.82
CA ILE A 126 8.80 -3.87 -0.49
C ILE A 126 8.00 -5.18 -0.45
N THR A 127 8.21 -6.02 0.57
CA THR A 127 7.45 -7.27 0.72
C THR A 127 5.95 -7.02 0.91
N ALA A 128 5.58 -6.01 1.70
CA ALA A 128 4.19 -5.61 1.89
C ALA A 128 3.56 -5.10 0.58
N SER A 129 4.31 -4.32 -0.22
CA SER A 129 3.86 -3.85 -1.53
C SER A 129 3.57 -5.01 -2.48
N ILE A 130 4.46 -6.00 -2.56
CA ILE A 130 4.26 -7.19 -3.40
C ILE A 130 3.01 -7.97 -2.96
N MET A 131 2.79 -8.13 -1.66
CA MET A 131 1.58 -8.79 -1.13
C MET A 131 0.27 -8.05 -1.49
N VAL A 132 0.27 -6.72 -1.66
CA VAL A 132 -0.90 -5.96 -2.17
C VAL A 132 -1.02 -6.09 -3.69
N LEU A 133 0.10 -6.04 -4.40
CA LEU A 133 0.11 -6.04 -5.86
C LEU A 133 -0.42 -7.36 -6.45
N ILE A 134 -0.12 -8.49 -5.82
CA ILE A 134 -0.58 -9.83 -6.25
C ILE A 134 -2.12 -9.90 -6.34
N PRO A 135 -2.89 -9.71 -5.25
CA PRO A 135 -4.35 -9.84 -5.28
C PRO A 135 -5.03 -8.77 -6.14
N VAL A 136 -4.49 -7.54 -6.19
CA VAL A 136 -5.03 -6.47 -7.04
C VAL A 136 -4.88 -6.82 -8.51
N SER A 137 -3.67 -7.25 -8.92
CA SER A 137 -3.39 -7.59 -10.33
C SER A 137 -4.07 -8.88 -10.75
N TRP A 138 -4.14 -9.86 -9.85
CA TRP A 138 -4.88 -11.10 -10.09
C TRP A 138 -6.38 -10.84 -10.24
N SER A 139 -6.98 -10.03 -9.36
CA SER A 139 -8.39 -9.64 -9.46
C SER A 139 -8.67 -8.92 -10.79
N ALA A 140 -7.81 -7.98 -11.19
CA ALA A 140 -7.91 -7.30 -12.47
C ALA A 140 -7.83 -8.28 -13.66
N ASN A 141 -6.87 -9.21 -13.64
CA ASN A 141 -6.73 -10.22 -14.69
C ASN A 141 -7.94 -11.17 -14.77
N SER A 142 -8.49 -11.56 -13.62
CA SER A 142 -9.72 -12.35 -13.54
C SER A 142 -10.90 -11.60 -14.16
N ILE A 143 -11.06 -10.30 -13.88
CA ILE A 143 -12.12 -9.46 -14.47
C ILE A 143 -11.96 -9.38 -16.00
N VAL A 144 -10.76 -9.06 -16.47
CA VAL A 144 -10.47 -8.90 -17.90
C VAL A 144 -10.65 -10.22 -18.66
N SER A 145 -10.14 -11.33 -18.13
CA SER A 145 -10.30 -12.65 -18.77
C SER A 145 -11.76 -13.09 -18.85
N ASN A 146 -12.56 -12.81 -17.83
CA ASN A 146 -14.01 -13.07 -17.87
C ASN A 146 -14.73 -12.18 -18.89
N PHE A 147 -14.27 -10.94 -19.09
CA PHE A 147 -14.85 -10.03 -20.08
C PHE A 147 -14.70 -10.54 -21.53
N TYR A 148 -13.57 -11.18 -21.84
CA TYR A 148 -13.28 -11.75 -23.17
C TYR A 148 -13.76 -13.20 -23.34
N ASN A 149 -14.30 -13.83 -22.31
CA ASN A 149 -14.75 -15.22 -22.39
C ASN A 149 -16.12 -15.31 -23.08
N PRO A 150 -16.25 -15.99 -24.24
CA PRO A 150 -17.51 -16.08 -24.98
C PRO A 150 -18.59 -16.89 -24.25
N MET A 151 -18.24 -17.64 -23.20
CA MET A 151 -19.18 -18.41 -22.38
C MET A 151 -19.89 -17.54 -21.33
N VAL A 152 -19.47 -16.28 -21.14
CA VAL A 152 -20.06 -15.35 -20.16
C VAL A 152 -21.09 -14.46 -20.86
N PRO A 153 -22.37 -14.50 -20.45
CA PRO A 153 -23.40 -13.61 -21.00
C PRO A 153 -23.01 -12.14 -20.82
N GLU A 154 -23.38 -11.27 -21.78
CA GLU A 154 -23.03 -9.84 -21.70
C GLU A 154 -23.55 -9.16 -20.44
N ALA A 155 -24.70 -9.61 -19.92
CA ALA A 155 -25.29 -9.11 -18.68
C ALA A 155 -24.46 -9.40 -17.41
N LEU A 156 -23.48 -10.33 -17.47
CA LEU A 156 -22.60 -10.71 -16.36
C LEU A 156 -21.17 -10.18 -16.51
N LYS A 157 -20.92 -9.34 -17.54
CA LYS A 157 -19.60 -8.72 -17.74
C LYS A 157 -19.27 -7.82 -16.54
N ARG A 158 -18.06 -8.02 -16.01
CA ARG A 158 -17.54 -7.27 -14.86
C ARG A 158 -16.58 -6.19 -15.34
N GLU A 159 -16.61 -5.05 -14.68
CA GLU A 159 -15.72 -3.91 -14.87
C GLU A 159 -14.75 -3.75 -13.69
N LEU A 160 -13.64 -3.07 -13.95
CA LEU A 160 -12.60 -2.77 -12.97
C LEU A 160 -13.09 -1.70 -12.00
N GLY A 161 -13.16 -2.04 -10.71
CA GLY A 161 -13.56 -1.09 -9.68
C GLY A 161 -12.47 -0.08 -9.31
N ALA A 162 -12.89 1.07 -8.77
CA ALA A 162 -12.00 2.17 -8.37
C ALA A 162 -10.91 1.73 -7.36
N ALA A 163 -11.21 0.78 -6.49
CA ALA A 163 -10.28 0.30 -5.47
C ALA A 163 -9.04 -0.38 -6.09
N LEU A 164 -9.17 -1.03 -7.26
CA LEU A 164 -8.03 -1.67 -7.94
C LEU A 164 -6.99 -0.64 -8.40
N TYR A 165 -7.42 0.50 -8.93
CA TYR A 165 -6.52 1.58 -9.31
C TYR A 165 -5.80 2.18 -8.10
N ILE A 166 -6.52 2.36 -6.99
CA ILE A 166 -5.94 2.83 -5.72
C ILE A 166 -4.91 1.81 -5.22
N GLY A 167 -5.19 0.51 -5.32
CA GLY A 167 -4.26 -0.55 -4.92
C GLY A 167 -2.98 -0.60 -5.76
N TRP A 168 -3.06 -0.34 -7.06
CA TRP A 168 -1.87 -0.18 -7.90
C TRP A 168 -1.06 1.06 -7.54
N ALA A 169 -1.73 2.21 -7.33
CA ALA A 169 -1.05 3.42 -6.89
C ALA A 169 -0.40 3.23 -5.51
N SER A 170 -1.10 2.57 -4.58
CA SER A 170 -0.62 2.34 -3.21
C SER A 170 0.60 1.40 -3.20
N SER A 171 0.53 0.29 -3.92
CA SER A 171 1.65 -0.64 -4.06
C SER A 171 2.87 0.01 -4.72
N ALA A 172 2.67 0.80 -5.78
CA ALA A 172 3.76 1.54 -6.42
C ALA A 172 4.44 2.53 -5.46
N LEU A 173 3.66 3.38 -4.76
CA LEU A 173 4.19 4.33 -3.78
C LEU A 173 4.97 3.62 -2.67
N GLN A 174 4.44 2.50 -2.17
CA GLN A 174 5.05 1.74 -1.10
C GLN A 174 6.33 1.00 -1.56
N LEU A 175 6.36 0.55 -2.82
CA LEU A 175 7.54 -0.06 -3.45
C LEU A 175 8.66 0.97 -3.61
N PHE A 176 8.35 2.13 -4.18
CA PHE A 176 9.33 3.22 -4.35
C PHE A 176 9.81 3.75 -3.01
N GLY A 177 8.90 3.95 -2.04
CA GLY A 177 9.26 4.36 -0.68
C GLY A 177 10.21 3.36 -0.01
N GLY A 178 9.90 2.06 -0.11
CA GLY A 178 10.77 0.99 0.39
C GLY A 178 12.14 0.95 -0.28
N ALA A 179 12.20 1.10 -1.61
CA ALA A 179 13.45 1.13 -2.36
C ALA A 179 14.35 2.32 -1.98
N VAL A 180 13.76 3.50 -1.79
CA VAL A 180 14.50 4.70 -1.32
C VAL A 180 15.04 4.49 0.09
N LEU A 181 14.27 3.86 0.99
CA LEU A 181 14.73 3.50 2.33
C LEU A 181 15.90 2.48 2.28
N CYS A 182 15.83 1.47 1.42
CA CYS A 182 16.94 0.54 1.22
C CYS A 182 18.22 1.24 0.73
N HIS A 183 18.08 2.15 -0.25
CA HIS A 183 19.22 2.87 -0.81
C HIS A 183 19.87 3.83 0.19
N SER A 184 19.06 4.58 0.94
CA SER A 184 19.55 5.51 1.95
C SER A 184 20.22 4.81 3.14
N GLY A 185 19.73 3.64 3.54
CA GLY A 185 20.44 2.75 4.47
C GLY A 185 21.80 2.35 3.91
N PHE A 186 21.85 1.77 2.71
CA PHE A 186 23.11 1.32 2.13
C PHE A 186 24.18 2.42 2.01
N GLN A 187 23.80 3.63 1.60
CA GLN A 187 24.72 4.78 1.54
C GLN A 187 25.27 5.15 2.93
N SER A 188 24.44 5.13 3.96
CA SER A 188 24.86 5.44 5.34
C SER A 188 25.88 4.43 5.89
N GLN A 189 25.81 3.17 5.46
CA GLN A 189 26.80 2.15 5.81
C GLN A 189 28.16 2.34 5.10
N GLN A 190 28.16 2.97 3.92
CA GLN A 190 29.38 3.16 3.12
C GLN A 190 30.21 4.37 3.54
N ASP A 191 29.62 5.38 4.21
CA ASP A 191 30.32 6.55 4.72
C ASP A 191 30.96 6.25 6.11
N PRO A 192 32.26 5.89 6.21
CA PRO A 192 32.86 5.41 7.46
C PRO A 192 33.33 6.57 8.35
N TYR A 193 33.23 7.82 7.88
CA TYR A 193 33.74 8.98 8.60
C TYR A 193 32.65 9.62 9.46
N PRO A 194 32.78 9.59 10.81
CA PRO A 194 31.88 10.33 11.67
C PRO A 194 32.14 11.83 11.42
N LYS A 195 31.19 12.53 10.80
CA LYS A 195 31.18 14.00 10.73
C LYS A 195 30.89 14.57 12.12
N LYS A 196 31.84 14.43 13.04
CA LYS A 196 31.94 15.27 14.24
C LYS A 196 32.42 16.64 13.76
N TYR A 197 31.50 17.52 13.40
CA TYR A 197 31.81 18.95 13.33
C TYR A 197 32.09 19.43 14.75
N ARG A 198 33.34 19.32 15.19
CA ARG A 198 33.83 20.05 16.35
C ARG A 198 33.97 21.49 15.88
N ALA A 199 33.05 22.37 16.28
CA ALA A 199 33.22 23.80 16.06
C ALA A 199 34.58 24.20 16.64
N VAL A 200 35.50 24.63 15.77
CA VAL A 200 36.79 25.16 16.20
C VAL A 200 36.49 26.46 16.93
N LYS A 201 36.65 26.46 18.25
CA LYS A 201 36.72 27.72 19.01
C LYS A 201 37.91 28.49 18.46
N SER A 202 37.66 29.56 17.72
CA SER A 202 38.70 30.51 17.33
C SER A 202 39.29 31.11 18.61
N CYS A 203 40.54 30.75 18.93
CA CYS A 203 41.33 31.48 19.91
C CYS A 203 41.66 32.84 19.29
N GLY A 204 41.02 33.91 19.79
CA GLY A 204 41.46 35.28 19.52
C GLY A 204 42.84 35.51 20.16
N PRO A 205 43.68 36.39 19.58
CA PRO A 205 45.03 36.61 20.07
C PRO A 205 45.00 37.27 21.46
N THR A 206 45.72 36.67 22.40
CA THR A 206 46.09 37.25 23.69
C THR A 206 46.95 38.49 23.42
N GLY A 207 46.39 39.68 23.62
CA GLY A 207 47.13 40.94 23.65
C GLY A 207 47.86 41.09 24.98
N TYR A 208 49.18 41.26 24.88
CA TYR A 208 50.08 41.74 25.94
C TYR A 208 49.81 43.22 26.26
#